data_AF-A0A520GV59-F1
#
_entry.id   AF-A0A520GV59-F1
#
_cell.length_a   1.000
_cell.length_b   1.000
_cell.length_c   1.000
_cell.angle_alpha   90.00
_cell.angle_beta   90.00
_cell.angle_gamma   90.00
#
_symmetry.space_group_name_H-M   'P 1'
#
loop_
_entity.id
_entity.type
_entity.pdbx_description
1 polymer ?
#
loop_
_entity_poly.entity_id
_entity_poly.type
_entity_poly.pdbx_seq_one_letter_code
_entity_poly.pdbx_strand_id
1 'polypeptide(L)'
;STLNVMISMDSANMHLASLQGIPVVSIWGGTHPFLGFYGWRQPLANAIQIDLPCRPSSVFGNKQCPVHGAAGCMQDITPQMIYEKVMSIIPQGA
;
A
#
# COMPACT_ATOMS: atom_id res chain seq x y z
N SER A 1 -4.92 6.39 20.64
CA SER A 1 -5.55 6.00 19.36
C SER A 1 -6.25 4.67 19.57
N THR A 2 -7.46 4.48 19.02
CA THR A 2 -8.22 3.21 19.09
C THR A 2 -7.98 2.30 17.88
N LEU A 3 -7.19 2.74 16.88
CA LEU A 3 -6.95 2.00 15.66
C LEU A 3 -5.77 1.03 15.79
N ASN A 4 -6.01 -0.27 15.58
CA ASN A 4 -4.97 -1.30 15.63
C ASN A 4 -4.09 -1.36 14.37
N VAL A 5 -4.66 -1.03 13.20
CA VAL A 5 -3.99 -1.06 11.90
C VAL A 5 -4.67 -0.09 10.93
N MET A 6 -3.88 0.59 10.10
CA MET A 6 -4.40 1.45 9.03
C MET A 6 -4.25 0.74 7.69
N ILE A 7 -5.34 0.60 6.94
CA ILE A 7 -5.29 0.20 5.52
C ILE A 7 -5.38 1.48 4.69
N SER A 8 -4.43 1.70 3.79
CA SER A 8 -4.45 2.90 2.95
C SER A 8 -3.81 2.63 1.59
N MET A 9 -4.12 3.47 0.61
CA MET A 9 -3.28 3.62 -0.57
C MET A 9 -1.96 4.31 -0.18
N ASP A 10 -1.05 4.47 -1.13
CA ASP A 10 0.13 5.34 -1.05
C ASP A 10 -0.24 6.83 -0.96
N SER A 11 -0.89 7.21 0.13
CA SER A 11 -1.56 8.50 0.31
C SER A 11 -1.26 9.13 1.66
N ALA A 12 -1.71 10.38 1.87
CA ALA A 12 -1.49 11.14 3.10
C ALA A 12 -1.87 10.36 4.38
N ASN A 13 -2.91 9.52 4.33
CA ASN A 13 -3.38 8.76 5.48
C ASN A 13 -2.34 7.74 5.99
N MET A 14 -1.53 7.15 5.10
CA MET A 14 -0.40 6.31 5.50
C MET A 14 0.58 7.11 6.37
N HIS A 15 0.92 8.33 5.96
CA HIS A 15 1.87 9.17 6.69
C HIS A 15 1.33 9.56 8.07
N LEU A 16 0.06 9.98 8.14
CA LEU A 16 -0.59 10.34 9.41
C LEU A 16 -0.62 9.16 10.39
N ALA A 17 -1.00 7.97 9.93
CA ALA A 17 -1.01 6.76 10.76
C ALA A 17 0.41 6.36 11.20
N SER A 18 1.39 6.44 10.30
CA SER A 18 2.79 6.12 10.59
C SER A 18 3.38 7.01 11.69
N LEU A 19 3.05 8.30 11.69
CA LEU A 19 3.49 9.26 12.70
C LEU A 19 2.89 8.98 14.09
N GLN A 20 1.72 8.35 14.15
CA GLN A 20 1.07 7.91 15.38
C GLN A 20 1.56 6.53 15.84
N GLY A 21 2.55 5.93 15.16
CA GLY A 21 3.04 4.59 15.47
C GLY A 21 2.05 3.48 15.14
N ILE A 22 1.00 3.76 14.38
CA ILE A 22 0.01 2.77 13.96
C ILE A 22 0.61 1.97 12.79
N PRO A 23 0.61 0.62 12.83
CA PRO A 23 1.00 -0.20 11.70
C PRO A 23 0.16 0.11 10.46
N VAL A 24 0.80 0.32 9.32
CA VAL A 24 0.13 0.61 8.05
C VAL A 24 0.29 -0.54 7.07
N VAL A 25 -0.83 -1.02 6.53
CA VAL A 25 -0.89 -1.84 5.31
C VAL A 25 -1.16 -0.88 4.15
N SER A 26 -0.12 -0.60 3.36
CA SER A 26 -0.19 0.35 2.24
C SER A 26 -0.32 -0.40 0.91
N ILE A 27 -1.20 0.04 0.02
CA ILE A 27 -1.48 -0.63 -1.25
C ILE A 27 -0.93 0.19 -2.42
N TRP A 28 -0.12 -0.43 -3.26
CA TRP A 28 0.66 0.23 -4.30
C TRP A 28 0.35 -0.34 -5.69
N GLY A 29 -0.28 0.50 -6.52
CA GLY A 29 -0.62 0.19 -7.91
C GLY A 29 0.45 0.66 -8.89
N GLY A 30 0.22 1.79 -9.56
CA GLY A 30 1.11 2.33 -10.60
C GLY A 30 2.37 3.03 -10.07
N THR A 31 2.43 3.28 -8.76
CA THR A 31 3.58 3.84 -8.03
C THR A 31 4.40 2.71 -7.41
N HIS A 32 5.50 3.05 -6.73
CA HIS A 32 6.32 2.07 -6.03
C HIS A 32 6.98 2.68 -4.78
N PRO A 33 7.12 1.93 -3.66
CA PRO A 33 7.71 2.43 -2.41
C PRO A 33 9.12 3.04 -2.57
N PHE A 34 9.88 2.59 -3.57
CA PHE A 34 11.23 3.08 -3.85
C PHE A 34 11.31 4.56 -4.27
N LEU A 35 10.17 5.22 -4.51
CA LEU A 35 10.09 6.65 -4.88
C LEU A 35 10.39 7.56 -3.68
N GLY A 36 10.55 6.99 -2.48
CA GLY A 36 10.89 7.73 -1.27
C GLY A 36 9.69 8.28 -0.50
N PHE A 37 8.47 7.99 -0.94
CA PHE A 37 7.23 8.44 -0.29
C PHE A 37 6.66 7.40 0.69
N TYR A 38 7.48 6.46 1.18
CA TYR A 38 6.99 5.44 2.11
C TYR A 38 6.71 6.01 3.51
N GLY A 39 5.79 5.37 4.24
CA GLY A 39 5.45 5.75 5.61
C GLY A 39 6.67 5.67 6.54
N TRP A 40 6.85 6.70 7.36
CA TRP A 40 7.99 6.78 8.28
C TRP A 40 8.05 5.57 9.22
N ARG A 41 9.21 4.90 9.27
CA ARG A 41 9.48 3.71 10.10
C ARG A 41 8.47 2.56 9.94
N GLN A 42 7.74 2.51 8.82
CA GLN A 42 6.91 1.34 8.50
C GLN A 42 7.79 0.26 7.85
N PRO A 43 7.55 -1.03 8.12
CA PRO A 43 8.26 -2.11 7.44
C PRO A 43 7.78 -2.20 5.98
N LEU A 44 8.72 -2.38 5.04
CA LEU A 44 8.38 -2.58 3.62
C LEU A 44 7.55 -3.84 3.38
N ALA A 45 7.63 -4.84 4.28
CA ALA A 45 6.82 -6.05 4.22
C ALA A 45 5.31 -5.81 4.38
N ASN A 46 4.90 -4.60 4.80
CA ASN A 46 3.49 -4.20 4.87
C ASN A 46 2.99 -3.51 3.59
N ALA A 47 3.86 -3.25 2.61
CA ALA A 47 3.45 -2.75 1.31
C ALA A 47 2.85 -3.90 0.48
N ILE A 48 1.55 -3.81 0.20
CA ILE A 48 0.87 -4.67 -0.76
C ILE A 48 1.16 -4.18 -2.16
N GLN A 49 1.83 -5.04 -2.92
CA GLN A 49 2.13 -4.83 -4.33
C GLN A 49 2.37 -6.16 -5.02
N ILE A 50 2.19 -6.17 -6.34
CA ILE A 50 2.51 -7.25 -7.25
C ILE A 50 3.71 -6.85 -8.10
N ASP A 51 4.50 -7.82 -8.56
CA ASP A 51 5.61 -7.48 -9.46
C ASP A 51 5.05 -7.04 -10.83
N LEU A 52 5.43 -5.84 -11.24
CA LEU A 52 4.98 -5.24 -12.51
C LEU A 52 6.15 -4.47 -13.12
N PRO A 53 6.64 -4.89 -14.29
CA PRO A 53 7.80 -4.28 -14.93
C PRO A 53 7.55 -2.85 -15.42
N CYS A 54 6.29 -2.44 -15.53
CA CYS A 54 5.91 -1.09 -15.96
C CYS A 54 5.91 -0.05 -14.82
N ARG A 55 6.27 -0.45 -13.59
CA ARG A 55 6.26 0.45 -12.43
C ARG A 55 7.63 1.10 -12.21
N PRO A 56 7.65 2.37 -11.79
CA PRO A 56 6.52 3.27 -11.59
C PRO A 56 6.02 3.81 -12.94
N SER A 57 4.73 3.64 -13.23
CA SER A 57 4.12 4.22 -14.42
C SER A 57 3.79 5.70 -14.22
N SER A 58 3.65 6.12 -12.96
CA SER A 58 3.53 7.52 -12.55
C SER A 58 4.16 7.72 -11.17
N VAL A 59 4.69 8.91 -10.92
CA VAL A 59 5.16 9.32 -9.58
C VAL A 59 3.99 9.56 -8.63
N PHE A 60 2.84 10.02 -9.15
CA PHE A 60 1.67 10.43 -8.37
C PHE A 60 0.41 9.61 -8.67
N GLY A 61 0.52 8.50 -9.39
CA GLY A 61 -0.63 7.66 -9.77
C GLY A 61 -1.64 8.34 -10.73
N ASN A 62 -1.34 9.52 -11.24
CA ASN A 62 -2.25 10.34 -12.05
C ASN A 62 -2.14 10.12 -13.58
N LYS A 63 -1.42 9.08 -14.02
CA LYS A 63 -1.27 8.72 -15.43
C LYS A 63 -1.85 7.34 -15.67
N GLN A 64 -2.42 7.14 -16.85
CA GLN A 64 -2.88 5.83 -17.29
C GLN A 64 -1.73 4.83 -17.33
N CYS A 65 -2.03 3.58 -16.98
CA CYS A 65 -1.03 2.51 -17.04
C CYS A 65 -0.62 2.25 -18.51
N PRO A 66 0.68 2.25 -18.83
CA PRO A 66 1.16 2.04 -20.20
C PRO A 66 0.94 0.61 -20.70
N VAL A 67 0.78 -0.37 -19.80
CA VAL A 67 0.61 -1.79 -20.15
C VAL A 67 -0.84 -2.23 -20.07
N HIS A 68 -1.55 -1.88 -18.98
CA HIS A 68 -2.92 -2.33 -18.73
C HIS A 68 -4.00 -1.31 -19.09
N GLY A 69 -3.61 -0.10 -19.56
CA GLY A 69 -4.56 0.93 -19.95
C GLY A 69 -5.56 1.28 -18.83
N ALA A 70 -6.85 1.24 -19.15
CA ALA A 70 -7.95 1.53 -18.23
C ALA A 70 -8.12 0.49 -17.12
N ALA A 71 -7.69 -0.76 -17.36
CA ALA A 71 -7.72 -1.79 -16.32
C ALA A 71 -6.76 -1.43 -15.16
N GLY A 72 -5.67 -0.73 -15.44
CA GLY A 72 -4.76 -0.21 -14.41
C GLY A 72 -3.92 -1.29 -13.71
N CYS A 73 -3.09 -0.88 -12.74
CA CYS A 73 -2.12 -1.75 -12.08
C CYS A 73 -2.67 -2.51 -10.85
N MET A 74 -3.94 -2.32 -10.51
CA MET A 74 -4.56 -2.85 -9.29
C MET A 74 -5.27 -4.19 -9.49
N GLN A 75 -5.39 -4.67 -10.73
CA GLN A 75 -6.26 -5.80 -11.10
C GLN A 75 -5.87 -7.10 -10.39
N ASP A 76 -4.58 -7.37 -10.21
CA ASP A 76 -4.12 -8.60 -9.56
C ASP A 76 -3.89 -8.41 -8.04
N ILE A 77 -4.18 -7.23 -7.50
CA ILE A 77 -4.20 -7.02 -6.04
C ILE A 77 -5.58 -7.40 -5.53
N THR A 78 -5.70 -8.65 -5.06
CA THR A 78 -7.00 -9.16 -4.59
C THR A 78 -7.32 -8.67 -3.17
N PRO A 79 -8.61 -8.54 -2.83
CA PRO A 79 -9.02 -8.27 -1.45
C PRO A 79 -8.49 -9.30 -0.44
N GLN A 80 -8.34 -10.56 -0.85
CA GLN A 80 -7.82 -11.62 -0.01
C GLN A 80 -6.36 -11.37 0.42
N MET A 81 -5.51 -10.90 -0.50
CA MET A 81 -4.11 -10.54 -0.17
C MET A 81 -4.04 -9.44 0.89
N ILE A 82 -4.94 -8.46 0.80
CA ILE A 82 -5.03 -7.36 1.77
C ILE A 82 -5.51 -7.90 3.12
N TYR A 83 -6.57 -8.73 3.12
CA TYR A 83 -7.12 -9.36 4.31
C TYR A 83 -6.06 -10.18 5.06
N GLU A 84 -5.34 -11.06 4.37
CA GLU A 84 -4.31 -11.91 4.97
C GLU A 84 -3.18 -11.08 5.60
N LYS A 85 -2.75 -10.01 4.92
CA LYS A 85 -1.74 -9.10 5.45
C LYS A 85 -2.21 -8.39 6.71
N VAL A 86 -3.43 -7.88 6.70
CA VAL A 86 -4.04 -7.24 7.87
C VAL A 86 -4.11 -8.21 9.04
N MET A 87 -4.59 -9.43 8.81
CA MET A 87 -4.69 -10.47 9.84
C MET A 87 -3.32 -10.91 10.37
N SER A 88 -2.26 -10.81 9.57
CA SER A 88 -0.89 -11.10 10.03
C SER A 88 -0.30 -10.02 10.97
N ILE A 89 -0.91 -8.83 11.02
CA ILE A 89 -0.42 -7.68 11.80
C ILE A 89 -1.28 -7.45 13.05
N ILE A 90 -2.59 -7.69 12.98
CA ILE A 90 -3.49 -7.51 14.12
C ILE A 90 -3.13 -8.52 15.22
N PRO A 91 -2.99 -8.09 16.48
CA PRO A 91 -2.81 -9.00 17.61
C PRO A 91 -3.98 -9.97 17.74
N GLN A 92 -3.71 -11.27 17.87
CA GLN A 92 -4.75 -12.24 18.15
C GLN A 92 -5.20 -12.11 19.62
N GLY A 93 -6.47 -11.79 19.85
CA GLY A 93 -7.09 -11.75 21.18
C GLY A 93 -7.35 -10.38 21.80
N ALA A 94 -7.59 -9.34 20.98
CA ALA A 94 -8.17 -8.09 21.48
C ALA A 94 -9.67 -8.22 21.76
#